data_AF-A0A2S6RSU0-F1
#
_entry.id   AF-A0A2S6RSU0-F1
#
_cell.length_a   1.000
_cell.length_b   1.000
_cell.length_c   1.000
_cell.angle_alpha   90.00
_cell.angle_beta   90.00
_cell.angle_gamma   90.00
#
_symmetry.space_group_name_H-M   'P 1'
#
loop_
_entity.id
_entity.type
_entity.pdbx_description
1 polymer ?
#
loop_
_entity_poly.entity_id
_entity_poly.type
_entity_poly.pdbx_seq_one_letter_code
_entity_poly.pdbx_strand_id
1 'polypeptide(L)' 'MNRLHVHVGVADLSASVEFYSGLFGVSPDTLETDYAKWMLDDPLLNFAISTRCGKLGIDHLGIQ' A
#
# COMPACT_ATOMS: atom_id res chain seq x y z
N MET A 1 6.03 -16.28 9.53
CA MET A 1 6.18 -16.47 8.07
C MET A 1 6.66 -15.14 7.51
N ASN A 2 7.64 -15.14 6.61
CA ASN A 2 8.15 -13.90 6.02
C ASN A 2 7.10 -13.30 5.06
N ARG A 3 6.97 -11.97 5.04
CA ARG A 3 5.99 -11.24 4.22
C ARG A 3 6.70 -10.21 3.36
N LEU A 4 6.33 -10.13 2.07
CA LEU A 4 6.87 -9.07 1.20
C LEU A 4 6.32 -7.72 1.66
N HIS A 5 7.19 -6.72 1.82
CA HIS A 5 6.82 -5.35 2.11
C HIS A 5 7.07 -4.48 0.88
N VAL A 6 6.07 -3.69 0.50
CA VAL A 6 6.14 -2.75 -0.62
C VAL A 6 5.54 -1.43 -0.18
N HIS A 7 6.31 -0.35 -0.29
CA HIS A 7 5.78 1.01 -0.12
C HIS A 7 5.87 1.76 -1.45
N VAL A 8 4.73 2.25 -1.94
CA VAL A 8 4.60 3.04 -3.17
C VAL A 8 4.21 4.49 -2.85
N GLY A 9 4.95 5.45 -3.41
CA GLY A 9 4.56 6.84 -3.45
C GLY A 9 3.47 7.08 -4.49
N VAL A 10 2.36 7.72 -4.10
CA VAL A 10 1.21 8.01 -4.96
C VAL A 10 0.91 9.51 -5.00
N ALA A 11 0.36 9.99 -6.12
CA ALA A 11 0.02 11.40 -6.28
C ALA A 11 -1.33 11.77 -5.62
N ASP A 12 -2.27 10.82 -5.60
CA ASP A 12 -3.60 10.96 -5.01
C ASP A 12 -3.91 9.71 -4.18
N LEU A 13 -4.09 9.89 -2.88
CA LEU A 13 -4.36 8.78 -1.97
C LEU A 13 -5.74 8.17 -2.23
N SER A 14 -6.78 8.99 -2.37
CA SER A 14 -8.16 8.54 -2.52
C SER A 14 -8.34 7.69 -3.78
N ALA A 15 -7.84 8.19 -4.92
CA ALA A 15 -7.88 7.46 -6.19
C ALA A 15 -7.08 6.14 -6.12
N SER A 16 -5.94 6.16 -5.43
CA SER A 16 -5.12 4.96 -5.27
C SER A 16 -5.75 3.93 -4.34
N VAL A 17 -6.40 4.36 -3.26
CA VAL A 17 -7.14 3.48 -2.34
C VAL A 17 -8.28 2.78 -3.08
N GLU A 18 -9.04 3.49 -3.92
CA GLU A 18 -10.09 2.90 -4.74
C GLU A 18 -9.52 1.82 -5.67
N PHE A 19 -8.44 2.13 -6.40
CA PHE A 19 -7.80 1.20 -7.31
C PHE A 19 -7.28 -0.06 -6.60
N TYR A 20 -6.46 0.10 -5.55
CA TYR A 20 -5.82 -1.03 -4.88
C TYR A 20 -6.81 -1.85 -4.06
N SER A 21 -7.85 -1.24 -3.49
CA SER A 21 -8.91 -2.02 -2.82
C SER A 21 -9.72 -2.84 -3.82
N GLY A 22 -9.96 -2.30 -5.02
CA GLY A 22 -10.55 -3.06 -6.13
C GLY A 22 -9.65 -4.22 -6.59
N LEU A 23 -8.34 -3.99 -6.67
CA LEU A 23 -7.35 -5.01 -7.05
C LEU A 23 -7.24 -6.13 -6.01
N PHE A 24 -7.19 -5.79 -4.73
CA PHE A 24 -7.05 -6.77 -3.64
C PHE A 24 -8.39 -7.36 -3.20
N GLY A 25 -9.51 -6.79 -3.63
CA GLY A 25 -10.85 -7.20 -3.21
C GLY A 25 -11.17 -6.90 -1.75
N VAL A 26 -10.34 -6.08 -1.08
CA VAL A 26 -10.48 -5.72 0.33
C VAL A 26 -10.07 -4.26 0.58
N SER A 27 -10.74 -3.61 1.54
CA SER A 27 -10.37 -2.28 2.01
C SER A 27 -9.02 -2.28 2.76
N PRO A 28 -8.36 -1.11 2.94
CA PRO A 28 -7.14 -1.02 3.74
C PRO A 28 -7.38 -1.41 5.20
N ASP A 29 -6.42 -2.10 5.82
CA ASP A 29 -6.38 -2.33 7.27
C ASP A 29 -6.04 -1.06 8.04
N THR A 30 -5.39 -0.11 7.38
CA THR A 30 -5.07 1.21 7.95
C THR A 30 -5.30 2.25 6.87
N LEU A 31 -6.07 3.29 7.21
CA LEU A 31 -6.34 4.44 6.34
C LEU A 31 -6.20 5.71 7.17
N GLU A 32 -5.29 6.57 6.74
CA GLU A 32 -5.00 7.88 7.32
C GLU A 32 -5.11 8.96 6.23
N THR A 33 -4.92 10.24 6.58
CA THR A 33 -5.04 11.35 5.63
C THR A 33 -4.07 11.28 4.44
N ASP A 34 -2.86 10.74 4.64
CA ASP A 34 -1.78 10.71 3.65
C ASP A 34 -1.19 9.30 3.44
N TYR A 35 -1.82 8.27 4.01
CA TYR A 35 -1.28 6.90 4.07
C TYR A 35 -2.39 5.86 4.06
N ALA A 36 -2.18 4.75 3.35
CA ALA A 36 -3.02 3.56 3.44
C ALA A 36 -2.17 2.29 3.40
N LYS A 37 -2.65 1.21 4.04
CA LYS A 37 -1.95 -0.07 4.12
C LYS A 37 -2.91 -1.25 4.06
N TRP A 38 -2.48 -2.31 3.37
CA TRP A 38 -3.11 -3.62 3.31
C TRP A 38 -2.16 -4.72 3.80
N MET A 39 -2.69 -5.64 4.59
CA MET A 39 -2.05 -6.84 5.10
C MET A 39 -2.76 -8.05 4.50
N LEU A 40 -2.33 -8.45 3.30
CA LEU A 40 -2.97 -9.54 2.54
C LEU A 40 -2.40 -10.89 2.94
N ASP A 41 -3.23 -11.90 3.14
CA ASP A 41 -2.74 -13.23 3.50
C ASP A 41 -2.51 -14.16 2.29
N ASP A 42 -3.10 -13.82 1.14
CA ASP A 42 -2.90 -14.51 -0.13
C ASP A 42 -2.85 -13.49 -1.28
N PRO A 43 -1.65 -13.12 -1.79
CA PRO A 43 -0.33 -13.51 -1.29
C PRO A 43 0.03 -12.80 0.01
N LEU A 44 1.02 -13.32 0.76
CA LEU A 44 1.58 -12.66 1.95
C LEU A 44 2.26 -11.33 1.58
N LEU A 45 1.50 -10.25 1.66
CA LEU A 45 1.91 -8.90 1.27
C LEU A 45 1.56 -7.89 2.36
N ASN A 46 2.51 -7.02 2.71
CA ASN A 46 2.30 -5.77 3.42
C ASN A 46 2.48 -4.64 2.39
N PHE A 47 1.37 -4.18 1.84
CA PHE A 47 1.35 -3.15 0.80
C PHE A 47 0.98 -1.81 1.40
N ALA A 48 1.79 -0.80 1.21
CA ALA A 48 1.55 0.55 1.70
C ALA A 48 1.65 1.57 0.56
N ILE A 49 0.79 2.59 0.63
CA ILE A 49 0.84 3.75 -0.26
C ILE A 49 0.83 5.04 0.54
N SER A 50 1.46 6.09 0.02
CA SER A 50 1.36 7.41 0.63
C SER A 50 1.68 8.56 -0.31
N THR A 51 1.17 9.76 -0.01
CA THR A 51 1.47 11.00 -0.72
C THR A 51 2.72 11.72 -0.19
N ARG A 52 3.26 11.28 0.95
CA ARG A 52 4.47 11.83 1.59
C ARG A 52 5.80 11.33 1.02
N CYS A 53 5.77 10.41 0.05
CA CYS A 53 7.01 9.90 -0.56
C CYS A 53 7.69 11.00 -1.38
N GLY A 54 9.02 11.07 -1.31
CA GLY A 54 9.81 12.03 -2.10
C GLY A 54 9.78 11.77 -3.61
N LYS A 55 9.24 10.63 -4.05
CA LYS A 55 9.06 10.23 -5.45
C LYS A 55 7.78 9.42 -5.64
N LEU A 56 7.21 9.45 -6.84
CA LEU A 56 6.12 8.57 -7.26
C LEU A 56 6.65 7.17 -7.64
N GLY A 57 5.82 6.14 -7.47
CA GLY A 57 6.19 4.76 -7.73
C GLY A 57 6.87 4.09 -6.53
N ILE A 58 7.68 3.06 -6.77
CA ILE A 58 8.29 2.28 -5.67
C ILE A 58 9.20 3.19 -4.84
N ASP A 59 8.81 3.41 -3.58
CA ASP A 59 9.61 4.12 -2.59
C ASP A 59 10.72 3.19 -2.08
N HIS A 60 10.32 2.08 -1.47
CA HIS A 60 11.20 1.02 -0.98
C HIS A 60 10.52 -0.36 -0.92
N LEU A 61 11.35 -1.39 -0.72
CA LEU A 61 10.96 -2.79 -0.59
C LEU A 61 11.58 -3.41 0.67
N GLY A 62 10.95 -4.45 1.22
CA GLY A 62 11.48 -5.17 2.38
C GLY A 62 10.90 -6.57 2.55
N ILE A 63 11.44 -7.30 3.53
CA ILE A 63 10.88 -8.55 4.04
C ILE A 63 10.59 -8.34 5.52
N GLN A 64 9.35 -8.61 5.92
CA GLN A 64 8.89 -8.56 7.30
C GLN A 64 8.86 -9.97 7.92
#